data_AF-A0A0Q9KHR2-F1
#
_entry.id   AF-A0A0Q9KHR2-F1
#
_cell.length_a   1.000
_cell.length_b   1.000
_cell.length_c   1.000
_cell.angle_alpha   90.00
_cell.angle_beta   90.00
_cell.angle_gamma   90.00
#
_symmetry.space_group_name_H-M   'P 1'
#
loop_
_entity.id
_entity.type
_entity.pdbx_description
1 polymer ?
#
loop_
_entity_poly.entity_id
_entity_poly.type
_entity_poly.pdbx_seq_one_letter_code
_entity_poly.pdbx_strand_id
1 'polypeptide(L)'
;MNRSTSFRDDQRAAAARWKAGTLALPEPARASAPYVGKENRVGTVAYDFCLPREYASLNLLSEARATALSLFAELGIPWHAGVGTGSSNHLLSSQVQCANALAPMVNDPDRIVRAFGDVLDIHHVLEIEPGRFLTFEYIGPTDYFNESPGRERIRGARCTSVDAAFRYRTGNGEVELALVEWKYVEEYRTARRPDPAKDATRRRRYFTTWSDPAGPVREDVLSFEDILDGPFYQLVRQQLLAHQLEKNRVLDADVVRVVHVHPAANDAYQQSLVRDSHRALGETVDQVWQQLLRSPDRFLVMDSDALLDPTVTSPEYVNRYASDVAFNTENLYALTEADSSDSLTFQLFEYDDGTAVVDQVGVTLWMGSKYEYLGYPLRLSELRDLAERMEAEVERRQQGVNADRALDG
;
A
#
# COMPACT_ATOMS: atom_id res chain seq x y z
N MET A 1 31.17 -2.68 -2.22
CA MET A 1 30.19 -1.91 -3.02
C MET A 1 28.83 -2.52 -2.75
N ASN A 2 28.10 -2.01 -1.76
CA ASN A 2 26.70 -2.40 -1.54
C ASN A 2 25.92 -2.02 -2.79
N ARG A 3 25.35 -3.00 -3.48
CA ARG A 3 24.25 -2.71 -4.39
C ARG A 3 23.12 -2.24 -3.48
N SER A 4 22.80 -0.95 -3.55
CA SER A 4 21.49 -0.48 -3.07
C SER A 4 20.45 -1.38 -3.74
N THR A 5 19.78 -2.22 -2.94
CA THR A 5 18.71 -3.10 -3.43
C THR A 5 17.52 -2.21 -3.78
N SER A 6 16.80 -2.57 -4.85
CA SER A 6 15.60 -1.80 -5.20
C SER A 6 14.49 -2.12 -4.20
N PHE A 7 13.57 -1.17 -3.97
CA PHE A 7 12.37 -1.40 -3.14
C PHE A 7 11.66 -2.71 -3.50
N ARG A 8 11.52 -3.01 -4.82
CA ARG A 8 10.92 -4.26 -5.27
C ARG A 8 11.69 -5.50 -4.80
N ASP A 9 13.02 -5.46 -4.81
CA ASP A 9 13.84 -6.58 -4.36
C ASP A 9 13.73 -6.78 -2.84
N ASP A 10 13.63 -5.69 -2.07
CA ASP A 10 13.38 -5.75 -0.63
C ASP A 10 11.99 -6.36 -0.34
N GLN A 11 10.96 -5.95 -1.10
CA GLN A 11 9.61 -6.53 -0.97
C GLN A 11 9.55 -8.00 -1.42
N ARG A 12 10.40 -8.44 -2.36
CA ARG A 12 10.56 -9.86 -2.70
C ARG A 12 11.14 -10.64 -1.52
N ALA A 13 12.20 -10.10 -0.90
CA ALA A 13 12.82 -10.73 0.27
C ALA A 13 11.83 -10.79 1.45
N ALA A 14 11.10 -9.71 1.73
CA ALA A 14 10.07 -9.68 2.77
C ALA A 14 8.96 -10.71 2.50
N ALA A 15 8.45 -10.78 1.27
CA ALA A 15 7.43 -11.77 0.89
C ALA A 15 7.94 -13.21 1.02
N ALA A 16 9.20 -13.48 0.69
CA ALA A 16 9.82 -14.79 0.84
C ALA A 16 9.97 -15.17 2.33
N ARG A 17 10.42 -14.23 3.19
CA ARG A 17 10.49 -14.42 4.64
C ARG A 17 9.12 -14.73 5.24
N TRP A 18 8.12 -13.90 4.93
CA TRP A 18 6.75 -14.11 5.38
C TRP A 18 6.23 -15.48 4.97
N LYS A 19 6.37 -15.85 3.68
CA LYS A 19 5.88 -17.14 3.18
C LYS A 19 6.56 -18.33 3.86
N ALA A 20 7.85 -18.24 4.16
CA ALA A 20 8.58 -19.30 4.84
C ALA A 20 8.21 -19.43 6.33
N GLY A 21 8.02 -18.30 7.01
CA GLY A 21 7.86 -18.24 8.47
C GLY A 21 6.43 -18.15 8.99
N THR A 22 5.45 -17.74 8.17
CA THR A 22 4.07 -17.53 8.62
C THR A 22 3.35 -18.82 8.95
N LEU A 23 2.57 -18.82 10.04
CA LEU A 23 1.61 -19.87 10.37
C LEU A 23 0.30 -19.77 9.57
N ALA A 24 0.09 -18.67 8.84
CA ALA A 24 -1.11 -18.47 8.01
C ALA A 24 -1.14 -19.35 6.74
N LEU A 25 -0.02 -20.00 6.40
CA LEU A 25 0.11 -20.89 5.26
C LEU A 25 0.35 -22.35 5.71
N PRO A 26 -0.33 -23.33 5.11
CA PRO A 26 0.02 -24.72 5.29
C PRO A 26 1.36 -25.02 4.61
N GLU A 27 2.09 -26.02 5.11
CA GLU A 27 3.45 -26.33 4.65
C GLU A 27 3.60 -26.47 3.12
N PRO A 28 2.70 -27.16 2.38
CA PRO A 28 2.83 -27.25 0.92
C PRO A 28 2.71 -25.91 0.20
N ALA A 29 2.03 -24.91 0.77
CA ALA A 29 1.91 -23.57 0.19
C ALA A 29 3.21 -22.76 0.26
N ARG A 30 4.17 -23.19 1.11
CA ARG A 30 5.46 -22.51 1.28
C ARG A 30 6.48 -22.88 0.19
N ALA A 31 6.21 -23.93 -0.60
CA ALA A 31 7.08 -24.34 -1.71
C ALA A 31 7.19 -23.24 -2.79
N SER A 32 8.39 -23.02 -3.33
CA SER A 32 8.60 -22.11 -4.46
C SER A 32 7.80 -22.55 -5.68
N ALA A 33 7.21 -21.60 -6.40
CA ALA A 33 6.32 -21.90 -7.51
C ALA A 33 6.50 -20.93 -8.68
N PRO A 34 6.18 -21.35 -9.92
CA PRO A 34 6.16 -20.42 -11.03
C PRO A 34 5.02 -19.41 -10.91
N TYR A 35 5.25 -18.20 -11.42
CA TYR A 35 4.20 -17.21 -11.56
C TYR A 35 3.14 -17.68 -12.58
N VAL A 36 1.87 -17.56 -12.20
CA VAL A 36 0.73 -17.76 -13.10
C VAL A 36 0.29 -16.39 -13.62
N GLY A 37 0.67 -16.09 -14.86
CA GLY A 37 0.38 -14.82 -15.51
C GLY A 37 -1.02 -14.75 -16.11
N LYS A 38 -1.25 -13.70 -16.90
CA LYS A 38 -2.49 -13.49 -17.66
C LYS A 38 -2.85 -14.73 -18.48
N GLU A 39 -4.16 -14.97 -18.61
CA GLU A 39 -4.69 -16.15 -19.33
C GLU A 39 -4.23 -17.49 -18.72
N ASN A 40 -3.91 -17.52 -17.41
CA ASN A 40 -3.40 -18.70 -16.71
C ASN A 40 -2.11 -19.28 -17.31
N ARG A 41 -1.28 -18.46 -17.96
CA ARG A 41 0.03 -18.91 -18.49
C ARG A 41 1.01 -19.10 -17.35
N VAL A 42 1.53 -20.32 -17.21
CA VAL A 42 2.47 -20.67 -16.15
C VAL A 42 3.91 -20.42 -16.63
N GLY A 43 4.67 -19.67 -15.83
CA GLY A 43 6.11 -19.45 -16.07
C GLY A 43 6.95 -20.72 -15.89
N THR A 44 8.21 -20.65 -16.31
CA THR A 44 9.16 -21.79 -16.17
C THR A 44 10.06 -21.68 -14.95
N VAL A 45 10.20 -20.49 -14.37
CA VAL A 45 11.06 -20.21 -13.21
C VAL A 45 10.19 -20.23 -11.96
N ALA A 46 10.62 -20.99 -10.94
CA ALA A 46 9.99 -20.99 -9.63
C ALA A 46 10.56 -19.87 -8.76
N TYR A 47 9.69 -19.18 -8.04
CA TYR A 47 10.04 -18.09 -7.13
C TYR A 47 9.58 -18.42 -5.72
N ASP A 48 10.41 -18.06 -4.74
CA ASP A 48 10.09 -18.13 -3.32
C ASP A 48 8.93 -17.20 -2.95
N PHE A 49 8.75 -16.07 -3.62
CA PHE A 49 7.62 -15.14 -3.43
C PHE A 49 6.36 -15.45 -4.27
N CYS A 50 6.24 -16.64 -4.87
CA CYS A 50 5.02 -17.10 -5.54
C CYS A 50 4.44 -18.33 -4.83
N LEU A 51 3.14 -18.35 -4.56
CA LEU A 51 2.46 -19.53 -4.01
C LEU A 51 2.24 -20.59 -5.10
N PRO A 52 2.23 -21.90 -4.77
CA PRO A 52 1.76 -22.91 -5.72
C PRO A 52 0.32 -22.63 -6.16
N ARG A 53 -0.01 -23.05 -7.38
CA ARG A 53 -1.24 -22.65 -8.07
C ARG A 53 -2.50 -22.98 -7.26
N GLU A 54 -2.53 -24.15 -6.64
CA GLU A 54 -3.61 -24.66 -5.79
C GLU A 54 -3.80 -23.85 -4.49
N TYR A 55 -2.78 -23.08 -4.08
CA TYR A 55 -2.80 -22.23 -2.88
C TYR A 55 -2.89 -20.74 -3.21
N ALA A 56 -3.15 -20.36 -4.47
CA ALA A 56 -3.19 -18.95 -4.89
C ALA A 56 -4.19 -18.08 -4.11
N SER A 57 -5.30 -18.65 -3.64
CA SER A 57 -6.28 -17.94 -2.79
C SER A 57 -5.74 -17.60 -1.40
N LEU A 58 -4.69 -18.28 -0.93
CA LEU A 58 -4.00 -17.95 0.32
C LEU A 58 -3.11 -16.71 0.18
N ASN A 59 -2.98 -16.16 -1.03
CA ASN A 59 -2.43 -14.83 -1.23
C ASN A 59 -3.33 -13.75 -0.59
N LEU A 60 -4.62 -14.02 -0.44
CA LEU A 60 -5.49 -13.22 0.42
C LEU A 60 -5.37 -13.71 1.87
N LEU A 61 -5.13 -12.78 2.78
CA LEU A 61 -5.05 -13.04 4.23
C LEU A 61 -6.41 -13.46 4.77
N SER A 62 -6.42 -14.22 5.86
CA SER A 62 -7.62 -14.89 6.37
C SER A 62 -8.81 -13.94 6.63
N GLU A 63 -8.51 -12.77 7.20
CA GLU A 63 -9.39 -11.69 7.57
C GLU A 63 -9.97 -10.94 6.38
N ALA A 64 -9.27 -10.94 5.24
CA ALA A 64 -9.70 -10.28 4.01
C ALA A 64 -10.33 -11.25 3.00
N ARG A 65 -9.92 -12.53 3.02
CA ARG A 65 -10.15 -13.50 1.94
C ARG A 65 -11.61 -13.71 1.62
N ALA A 66 -12.44 -14.01 2.61
CA ALA A 66 -13.85 -14.31 2.38
C ALA A 66 -14.58 -13.09 1.80
N THR A 67 -14.40 -11.92 2.43
CA THR A 67 -15.00 -10.66 2.00
C THR A 67 -14.54 -10.27 0.60
N ALA A 68 -13.24 -10.28 0.33
CA ALA A 68 -12.69 -9.91 -0.97
C ALA A 68 -13.16 -10.85 -2.09
N LEU A 69 -13.10 -12.18 -1.89
CA LEU A 69 -13.55 -13.13 -2.90
C LEU A 69 -15.04 -13.00 -3.19
N SER A 70 -15.87 -12.87 -2.15
CA SER A 70 -17.32 -12.72 -2.30
C SER A 70 -17.67 -11.42 -3.03
N LEU A 71 -17.09 -10.30 -2.59
CA LEU A 71 -17.40 -8.99 -3.14
C LEU A 71 -16.90 -8.84 -4.58
N PHE A 72 -15.70 -9.35 -4.89
CA PHE A 72 -15.19 -9.33 -6.27
C PHE A 72 -16.07 -10.18 -7.19
N ALA A 73 -16.54 -11.34 -6.72
CA ALA A 73 -17.47 -12.17 -7.49
C ALA A 73 -18.84 -11.48 -7.68
N GLU A 74 -19.41 -10.89 -6.62
CA GLU A 74 -20.68 -10.15 -6.66
C GLU A 74 -20.63 -8.99 -7.66
N LEU A 75 -19.54 -8.21 -7.63
CA LEU A 75 -19.36 -7.02 -8.47
C LEU A 75 -18.78 -7.32 -9.85
N GLY A 76 -18.50 -8.59 -10.17
CA GLY A 76 -17.91 -9.00 -11.45
C GLY A 76 -16.49 -8.46 -11.67
N ILE A 77 -15.74 -8.19 -10.59
CA ILE A 77 -14.38 -7.67 -10.64
C ILE A 77 -13.40 -8.81 -10.98
N PRO A 78 -12.62 -8.70 -12.07
CA PRO A 78 -11.61 -9.70 -12.38
C PRO A 78 -10.36 -9.52 -11.53
N TRP A 79 -9.81 -10.64 -11.06
CA TRP A 79 -8.49 -10.66 -10.44
C TRP A 79 -7.38 -10.47 -11.48
N HIS A 80 -6.47 -9.54 -11.23
CA HIS A 80 -5.28 -9.31 -12.04
C HIS A 80 -4.38 -10.55 -12.04
N ALA A 81 -4.29 -11.22 -13.20
CA ALA A 81 -3.59 -12.51 -13.32
C ALA A 81 -4.04 -13.51 -12.25
N GLY A 82 -5.36 -13.55 -11.98
CA GLY A 82 -5.97 -14.48 -11.05
C GLY A 82 -5.85 -15.94 -11.50
N VAL A 83 -5.85 -16.84 -10.52
CA VAL A 83 -5.89 -18.29 -10.75
C VAL A 83 -7.30 -18.78 -10.54
N GLY A 84 -7.92 -19.31 -11.60
CA GLY A 84 -9.33 -19.71 -11.57
C GLY A 84 -10.23 -18.51 -11.26
N THR A 85 -11.02 -18.60 -10.19
CA THR A 85 -11.87 -17.50 -9.69
C THR A 85 -11.23 -16.69 -8.55
N GLY A 86 -9.99 -17.02 -8.17
CA GLY A 86 -9.29 -16.41 -7.05
C GLY A 86 -8.19 -15.42 -7.45
N SER A 87 -7.53 -14.89 -6.44
CA SER A 87 -6.41 -13.95 -6.55
C SER A 87 -5.21 -14.51 -7.33
N SER A 88 -4.30 -13.62 -7.71
CA SER A 88 -3.00 -14.00 -8.26
C SER A 88 -2.21 -14.88 -7.27
N ASN A 89 -1.31 -15.73 -7.75
CA ASN A 89 -0.37 -16.46 -6.89
C ASN A 89 0.91 -15.66 -6.56
N HIS A 90 1.05 -14.44 -7.09
CA HIS A 90 2.22 -13.58 -6.88
C HIS A 90 2.06 -12.72 -5.63
N LEU A 91 2.94 -12.87 -4.64
CA LEU A 91 2.78 -12.19 -3.34
C LEU A 91 2.95 -10.66 -3.40
N LEU A 92 3.56 -10.14 -4.47
CA LEU A 92 3.70 -8.69 -4.73
C LEU A 92 2.59 -8.11 -5.63
N SER A 93 1.44 -8.78 -5.74
CA SER A 93 0.31 -8.22 -6.48
C SER A 93 -0.28 -7.02 -5.72
N SER A 94 -0.28 -5.83 -6.33
CA SER A 94 -0.87 -4.61 -5.75
C SER A 94 -2.38 -4.75 -5.51
N GLN A 95 -3.13 -5.37 -6.44
CA GLN A 95 -4.56 -5.63 -6.23
C GLN A 95 -4.81 -6.53 -5.01
N VAL A 96 -3.93 -7.52 -4.77
CA VAL A 96 -4.05 -8.39 -3.59
C VAL A 96 -3.65 -7.66 -2.31
N GLN A 97 -2.60 -6.83 -2.33
CA GLN A 97 -2.23 -6.01 -1.17
C GLN A 97 -3.36 -5.03 -0.81
N CYS A 98 -3.91 -4.31 -1.80
CA CYS A 98 -5.05 -3.42 -1.62
C CYS A 98 -6.26 -4.17 -1.02
N ALA A 99 -6.60 -5.36 -1.54
CA ALA A 99 -7.69 -6.16 -0.99
C ALA A 99 -7.38 -6.65 0.44
N ASN A 100 -6.15 -7.05 0.74
CA ASN A 100 -5.74 -7.45 2.08
C ASN A 100 -5.83 -6.30 3.09
N ALA A 101 -5.51 -5.07 2.67
CA ALA A 101 -5.61 -3.89 3.52
C ALA A 101 -7.07 -3.48 3.76
N LEU A 102 -7.86 -3.39 2.69
CA LEU A 102 -9.13 -2.67 2.70
C LEU A 102 -10.37 -3.56 2.86
N ALA A 103 -10.30 -4.86 2.55
CA ALA A 103 -11.46 -5.74 2.67
C ALA A 103 -12.02 -5.84 4.10
N PRO A 104 -11.20 -5.83 5.18
CA PRO A 104 -11.72 -5.75 6.54
C PRO A 104 -12.56 -4.50 6.83
N MET A 105 -12.36 -3.42 6.04
CA MET A 105 -13.01 -2.12 6.23
C MET A 105 -14.38 -2.02 5.54
N VAL A 106 -14.72 -2.97 4.64
CA VAL A 106 -15.98 -2.95 3.86
C VAL A 106 -17.21 -2.76 4.74
N ASN A 107 -17.21 -3.37 5.94
CA ASN A 107 -18.30 -3.31 6.92
C ASN A 107 -17.87 -2.73 8.27
N ASP A 108 -16.67 -2.13 8.35
CA ASP A 108 -16.09 -1.59 9.59
C ASP A 108 -15.67 -0.12 9.34
N PRO A 109 -16.60 0.84 9.53
CA PRO A 109 -16.33 2.24 9.27
C PRO A 109 -15.25 2.82 10.20
N ASP A 110 -15.09 2.29 11.42
CA ASP A 110 -14.09 2.78 12.36
C ASP A 110 -12.66 2.48 11.86
N ARG A 111 -12.46 1.36 11.15
CA ARG A 111 -11.19 1.10 10.48
C ARG A 111 -10.89 2.09 9.36
N ILE A 112 -11.90 2.56 8.64
CA ILE A 112 -11.72 3.59 7.61
C ILE A 112 -11.26 4.90 8.27
N VAL A 113 -11.87 5.28 9.39
CA VAL A 113 -11.45 6.46 10.17
C VAL A 113 -10.00 6.31 10.63
N ARG A 114 -9.62 5.17 11.21
CA ARG A 114 -8.22 4.95 11.65
C ARG A 114 -7.22 4.93 10.48
N ALA A 115 -7.62 4.36 9.35
CA ALA A 115 -6.75 4.26 8.17
C ALA A 115 -6.50 5.61 7.48
N PHE A 116 -7.54 6.43 7.33
CA PHE A 116 -7.50 7.60 6.45
C PHE A 116 -7.71 8.93 7.20
N GLY A 117 -7.97 8.92 8.50
CA GLY A 117 -8.28 10.12 9.30
C GLY A 117 -7.13 11.12 9.41
N ASP A 118 -5.88 10.69 9.21
CA ASP A 118 -4.72 11.60 9.19
C ASP A 118 -4.60 12.36 7.86
N VAL A 119 -5.20 11.86 6.78
CA VAL A 119 -5.16 12.47 5.44
C VAL A 119 -6.49 13.09 5.01
N LEU A 120 -7.60 12.69 5.63
CA LEU A 120 -8.95 13.16 5.34
C LEU A 120 -9.65 13.61 6.63
N ASP A 121 -10.39 14.72 6.56
CA ASP A 121 -11.29 15.14 7.64
C ASP A 121 -12.53 14.22 7.69
N ILE A 122 -12.40 13.07 8.34
CA ILE A 122 -13.47 12.08 8.46
C ILE A 122 -14.14 12.24 9.83
N HIS A 123 -15.33 12.84 9.86
CA HIS A 123 -16.16 12.88 11.06
C HIS A 123 -17.12 11.67 11.15
N HIS A 124 -17.66 11.21 10.01
CA HIS A 124 -18.55 10.05 9.98
C HIS A 124 -18.54 9.36 8.61
N VAL A 125 -18.27 8.05 8.57
CA VAL A 125 -18.29 7.29 7.31
C VAL A 125 -19.73 6.93 6.92
N LEU A 126 -20.06 7.04 5.65
CA LEU A 126 -21.41 6.80 5.12
C LEU A 126 -21.40 5.56 4.23
N GLU A 127 -22.50 4.80 4.19
CA GLU A 127 -22.61 3.65 3.29
C GLU A 127 -22.45 4.10 1.84
N ILE A 128 -21.49 3.57 1.09
CA ILE A 128 -21.32 3.87 -0.34
C ILE A 128 -22.27 3.05 -1.21
N GLU A 129 -22.55 1.83 -0.78
CA GLU A 129 -23.47 0.87 -1.39
C GLU A 129 -24.26 0.17 -0.28
N PRO A 130 -25.43 -0.42 -0.54
CA PRO A 130 -26.26 -1.02 0.51
C PRO A 130 -25.47 -1.98 1.40
N GLY A 131 -25.41 -1.65 2.70
CA GLY A 131 -24.71 -2.44 3.72
C GLY A 131 -23.19 -2.43 3.63
N ARG A 132 -22.58 -1.49 2.88
CA ARG A 132 -21.12 -1.38 2.68
C ARG A 132 -20.65 0.06 2.85
N PHE A 133 -19.58 0.25 3.61
CA PHE A 133 -18.91 1.54 3.79
C PHE A 133 -17.76 1.77 2.81
N LEU A 134 -17.17 0.70 2.28
CA LEU A 134 -16.12 0.73 1.26
C LEU A 134 -16.44 -0.28 0.14
N THR A 135 -16.12 0.08 -1.09
CA THR A 135 -16.22 -0.81 -2.26
C THR A 135 -14.93 -0.81 -3.07
N PHE A 136 -14.74 -1.84 -3.90
CA PHE A 136 -13.60 -1.96 -4.81
C PHE A 136 -13.94 -1.61 -6.25
N GLU A 137 -12.89 -1.23 -6.97
CA GLU A 137 -12.87 -1.03 -8.43
C GLU A 137 -14.02 -0.12 -8.87
N TYR A 138 -14.18 1.01 -8.17
CA TYR A 138 -15.33 1.89 -8.32
C TYR A 138 -15.24 2.68 -9.64
N ILE A 139 -16.35 2.74 -10.36
CA ILE A 139 -16.44 3.34 -11.71
C ILE A 139 -17.48 4.47 -11.81
N GLY A 140 -18.20 4.77 -10.72
CA GLY A 140 -19.36 5.66 -10.73
C GLY A 140 -20.56 5.11 -11.54
N PRO A 141 -21.72 5.77 -11.50
CA PRO A 141 -22.93 5.29 -12.19
C PRO A 141 -22.90 5.54 -13.71
N THR A 142 -22.17 6.56 -14.18
CA THR A 142 -22.24 7.05 -15.57
C THR A 142 -20.96 6.78 -16.36
N ASP A 143 -21.08 6.34 -17.62
CA ASP A 143 -19.95 6.22 -18.56
C ASP A 143 -19.58 7.58 -19.17
N TYR A 144 -19.00 8.47 -18.36
CA TYR A 144 -18.64 9.84 -18.79
C TYR A 144 -17.67 9.89 -19.97
N PHE A 145 -16.88 8.83 -20.18
CA PHE A 145 -15.81 8.78 -21.18
C PHE A 145 -16.11 7.84 -22.34
N ASN A 146 -17.33 7.28 -22.40
CA ASN A 146 -17.75 6.34 -23.45
C ASN A 146 -16.75 5.17 -23.61
N GLU A 147 -16.39 4.56 -22.47
CA GLU A 147 -15.45 3.44 -22.41
C GLU A 147 -16.08 2.10 -22.78
N SER A 148 -17.41 1.97 -22.62
CA SER A 148 -18.20 0.80 -22.98
C SER A 148 -19.47 1.18 -23.76
N PRO A 149 -19.34 1.73 -24.99
CA PRO A 149 -20.49 2.18 -25.78
C PRO A 149 -21.53 1.05 -25.97
N GLY A 150 -22.75 1.29 -25.47
CA GLY A 150 -23.87 0.36 -25.61
C GLY A 150 -23.70 -0.97 -24.86
N ARG A 151 -22.81 -1.03 -23.86
CA ARG A 151 -22.59 -2.21 -23.02
C ARG A 151 -22.49 -1.79 -21.56
N GLU A 152 -22.78 -2.73 -20.66
CA GLU A 152 -22.51 -2.55 -19.24
C GLU A 152 -20.99 -2.45 -19.00
N ARG A 153 -20.58 -1.51 -18.15
CA ARG A 153 -19.19 -1.36 -17.73
C ARG A 153 -18.86 -2.40 -16.67
N ILE A 154 -17.68 -2.98 -16.76
CA ILE A 154 -17.19 -3.97 -15.80
C ILE A 154 -16.08 -3.31 -14.97
N ARG A 155 -16.26 -3.32 -13.65
CA ARG A 155 -15.27 -2.84 -12.67
C ARG A 155 -13.92 -3.54 -12.88
N GLY A 156 -12.82 -2.78 -12.83
CA GLY A 156 -11.47 -3.33 -13.07
C GLY A 156 -11.19 -3.83 -14.50
N ALA A 157 -12.08 -3.61 -15.48
CA ALA A 157 -11.89 -4.10 -16.84
C ALA A 157 -12.23 -3.08 -17.91
N ARG A 158 -11.21 -2.65 -18.67
CA ARG A 158 -11.33 -1.86 -19.92
C ARG A 158 -12.05 -0.50 -19.80
N CYS A 159 -12.37 -0.08 -18.59
CA CYS A 159 -12.88 1.25 -18.27
C CYS A 159 -12.06 1.88 -17.14
N THR A 160 -12.36 3.14 -16.79
CA THR A 160 -11.71 3.88 -15.71
C THR A 160 -12.30 3.41 -14.40
N SER A 161 -11.42 2.92 -13.54
CA SER A 161 -11.72 2.34 -12.24
C SER A 161 -10.68 2.85 -11.25
N VAL A 162 -11.10 3.07 -10.01
CA VAL A 162 -10.22 3.33 -8.87
C VAL A 162 -10.24 2.12 -7.96
N ASP A 163 -9.10 1.75 -7.38
CA ASP A 163 -8.96 0.46 -6.68
C ASP A 163 -9.96 0.31 -5.53
N ALA A 164 -10.27 1.38 -4.81
CA ALA A 164 -11.36 1.42 -3.84
C ALA A 164 -12.05 2.79 -3.76
N ALA A 165 -13.23 2.84 -3.13
CA ALA A 165 -13.91 4.09 -2.82
C ALA A 165 -14.74 3.98 -1.54
N PHE A 166 -14.86 5.08 -0.82
CA PHE A 166 -15.75 5.24 0.33
C PHE A 166 -16.21 6.70 0.44
N ARG A 167 -17.36 6.94 1.06
CA ARG A 167 -17.86 8.30 1.29
C ARG A 167 -17.99 8.60 2.77
N TYR A 168 -17.82 9.86 3.13
CA TYR A 168 -17.83 10.31 4.52
C TYR A 168 -18.40 11.71 4.63
N ARG A 169 -18.73 12.08 5.86
CA ARG A 169 -19.05 13.45 6.25
C ARG A 169 -17.85 14.04 6.98
N THR A 170 -17.50 15.26 6.63
CA THR A 170 -16.44 16.05 7.25
C THR A 170 -16.92 16.73 8.54
N GLY A 171 -15.99 17.32 9.31
CA GLY A 171 -16.31 18.08 10.52
C GLY A 171 -17.16 19.33 10.24
N ASN A 172 -17.11 19.87 9.03
CA ASN A 172 -17.95 21.01 8.60
C ASN A 172 -19.33 20.59 8.06
N GLY A 173 -19.60 19.28 7.93
CA GLY A 173 -20.88 18.73 7.50
C GLY A 173 -21.01 18.44 6.00
N GLU A 174 -20.00 18.75 5.17
CA GLU A 174 -19.94 18.38 3.76
C GLU A 174 -19.87 16.85 3.59
N VAL A 175 -20.46 16.35 2.51
CA VAL A 175 -20.32 14.95 2.11
C VAL A 175 -19.20 14.86 1.09
N GLU A 176 -18.18 14.07 1.36
CA GLU A 176 -17.08 13.85 0.43
C GLU A 176 -16.99 12.37 -0.01
N LEU A 177 -16.46 12.16 -1.21
CA LEU A 177 -16.15 10.83 -1.76
C LEU A 177 -14.64 10.70 -1.95
N ALA A 178 -14.04 9.73 -1.27
CA ALA A 178 -12.66 9.33 -1.52
C ALA A 178 -12.60 8.25 -2.61
N LEU A 179 -11.79 8.51 -3.63
CA LEU A 179 -11.39 7.55 -4.65
C LEU A 179 -9.95 7.12 -4.37
N VAL A 180 -9.76 5.88 -3.94
CA VAL A 180 -8.45 5.34 -3.56
C VAL A 180 -7.79 4.69 -4.77
N GLU A 181 -6.63 5.20 -5.15
CA GLU A 181 -5.73 4.61 -6.15
C GLU A 181 -4.52 4.02 -5.44
N TRP A 182 -4.16 2.79 -5.76
CA TRP A 182 -3.18 2.00 -5.02
C TRP A 182 -1.96 1.64 -5.86
N LYS A 183 -0.77 1.84 -5.27
CA LYS A 183 0.50 1.31 -5.76
C LYS A 183 1.19 0.51 -4.68
N TYR A 184 2.03 -0.42 -5.12
CA TYR A 184 2.89 -1.22 -4.27
C TYR A 184 4.33 -1.19 -4.80
N VAL A 185 4.66 -2.07 -5.75
CA VAL A 185 6.01 -2.26 -6.30
C VAL A 185 6.13 -1.81 -7.76
N GLU A 186 5.14 -1.09 -8.27
CA GLU A 186 5.11 -0.55 -9.63
C GLU A 186 6.30 0.38 -9.87
N GLU A 187 6.80 0.37 -11.11
CA GLU A 187 7.79 1.32 -11.63
C GLU A 187 7.60 1.40 -13.15
N TYR A 188 7.86 2.57 -13.75
CA TYR A 188 7.72 2.81 -15.18
C TYR A 188 9.03 3.39 -15.71
N ARG A 189 9.85 2.54 -16.33
CA ARG A 189 11.21 2.91 -16.77
C ARG A 189 11.29 3.43 -18.20
N THR A 190 10.22 3.25 -18.98
CA THR A 190 10.23 3.54 -20.41
C THR A 190 8.95 4.25 -20.84
N ALA A 191 9.10 5.29 -21.64
CA ALA A 191 7.98 5.90 -22.35
C ALA A 191 7.25 4.83 -23.17
N ARG A 192 5.92 4.95 -23.26
CA ARG A 192 5.15 4.04 -24.11
C ARG A 192 5.58 4.23 -25.56
N ARG A 193 5.42 3.18 -26.35
CA ARG A 193 5.47 3.33 -27.81
C ARG A 193 4.14 3.90 -28.31
N PRO A 194 4.14 5.00 -29.08
CA PRO A 194 2.95 5.53 -29.72
C PRO A 194 2.20 4.45 -30.51
N ASP A 195 0.88 4.45 -30.41
CA ASP A 195 -0.01 3.51 -31.11
C ASP A 195 -1.18 4.33 -31.66
N PRO A 196 -1.14 4.73 -32.94
CA PRO A 196 -2.08 5.70 -33.49
C PRO A 196 -3.56 5.33 -33.27
N ALA A 197 -3.91 4.05 -33.36
CA ALA A 197 -5.29 3.60 -33.18
C ALA A 197 -5.74 3.69 -31.71
N LYS A 198 -4.88 3.26 -30.78
CA LYS A 198 -5.17 3.39 -29.35
C LYS A 198 -5.15 4.84 -28.89
N ASP A 199 -4.27 5.65 -29.46
CA ASP A 199 -4.11 7.06 -29.10
C ASP A 199 -5.28 7.89 -29.61
N ALA A 200 -5.76 7.63 -30.83
CA ALA A 200 -7.01 8.21 -31.32
C ALA A 200 -8.20 7.83 -30.42
N THR A 201 -8.23 6.59 -29.93
CA THR A 201 -9.28 6.14 -28.99
C THR A 201 -9.17 6.87 -27.65
N ARG A 202 -7.98 6.97 -27.06
CA ARG A 202 -7.73 7.71 -25.80
C ARG A 202 -8.10 9.18 -25.95
N ARG A 203 -7.69 9.81 -27.05
CA ARG A 203 -8.02 11.20 -27.35
C ARG A 203 -9.54 11.40 -27.41
N ARG A 204 -10.25 10.57 -28.18
CA ARG A 204 -11.71 10.64 -28.27
C ARG A 204 -12.42 10.51 -26.91
N ARG A 205 -11.85 9.73 -25.98
CA ARG A 205 -12.44 9.49 -24.66
C ARG A 205 -12.19 10.62 -23.67
N TYR A 206 -10.95 11.11 -23.59
CA TYR A 206 -10.53 11.96 -22.48
C TYR A 206 -10.21 13.39 -22.87
N PHE A 207 -9.84 13.65 -24.13
CA PHE A 207 -9.27 14.94 -24.53
C PHE A 207 -10.18 16.10 -24.19
N THR A 208 -11.48 16.02 -24.51
CA THR A 208 -12.43 17.11 -24.23
C THR A 208 -12.53 17.46 -22.74
N THR A 209 -12.50 16.47 -21.84
CA THR A 209 -12.55 16.76 -20.39
C THR A 209 -11.20 17.22 -19.86
N TRP A 210 -10.11 16.68 -20.41
CA TRP A 210 -8.74 17.07 -20.06
C TRP A 210 -8.42 18.51 -20.50
N SER A 211 -8.87 18.92 -21.69
CA SER A 211 -8.68 20.25 -22.26
C SER A 211 -9.70 21.28 -21.77
N ASP A 212 -10.68 20.88 -20.96
CA ASP A 212 -11.68 21.81 -20.45
C ASP A 212 -10.97 22.85 -19.54
N PRO A 213 -11.10 24.16 -19.81
CA PRO A 213 -10.52 25.19 -18.93
C PRO A 213 -11.06 25.16 -17.50
N ALA A 214 -12.28 24.65 -17.31
CA ALA A 214 -12.88 24.41 -16.00
C ALA A 214 -12.63 22.98 -15.46
N GLY A 215 -11.91 22.15 -16.22
CA GLY A 215 -11.53 20.79 -15.84
C GLY A 215 -10.41 20.74 -14.78
N PRO A 216 -10.05 19.54 -14.30
CA PRO A 216 -9.15 19.39 -13.16
C PRO A 216 -7.65 19.47 -13.54
N VAL A 217 -7.29 19.33 -14.82
CA VAL A 217 -5.89 19.20 -15.27
C VAL A 217 -5.50 20.33 -16.21
N ARG A 218 -4.31 20.91 -16.00
CA ARG A 218 -3.72 21.98 -16.79
C ARG A 218 -3.15 21.46 -18.11
N GLU A 219 -3.88 21.69 -19.20
CA GLU A 219 -3.43 21.33 -20.55
C GLU A 219 -2.23 22.15 -21.06
N ASP A 220 -1.98 23.32 -20.46
CA ASP A 220 -0.89 24.24 -20.82
C ASP A 220 0.49 23.80 -20.30
N VAL A 221 0.54 22.80 -19.41
CA VAL A 221 1.77 22.38 -18.71
C VAL A 221 2.43 21.16 -19.36
N LEU A 222 1.63 20.17 -19.76
CA LEU A 222 2.12 18.94 -20.37
C LEU A 222 1.23 18.56 -21.54
N SER A 223 1.82 18.12 -22.65
CA SER A 223 1.06 17.72 -23.83
C SER A 223 0.15 16.51 -23.53
N PHE A 224 -0.96 16.40 -24.28
CA PHE A 224 -1.82 15.23 -24.16
C PHE A 224 -1.08 13.94 -24.52
N GLU A 225 -0.12 13.96 -25.45
CA GLU A 225 0.62 12.77 -25.85
C GLU A 225 1.56 12.26 -24.76
N ASP A 226 2.20 13.17 -24.02
CA ASP A 226 3.12 12.84 -22.93
C ASP A 226 2.36 12.37 -21.69
N ILE A 227 1.18 12.95 -21.38
CA ILE A 227 0.35 12.49 -20.26
C ILE A 227 -0.19 11.05 -20.45
N LEU A 228 -0.12 10.49 -21.66
CA LEU A 228 -0.49 9.09 -21.93
C LEU A 228 0.56 8.08 -21.47
N ASP A 229 1.73 8.52 -20.99
CA ASP A 229 2.70 7.62 -20.37
C ASP A 229 2.33 7.25 -18.94
N GLY A 230 2.78 6.08 -18.51
CA GLY A 230 2.66 5.67 -17.10
C GLY A 230 3.65 6.43 -16.23
N PRO A 231 3.27 6.83 -14.99
CA PRO A 231 1.97 6.57 -14.35
C PRO A 231 0.87 7.60 -14.67
N PHE A 232 1.19 8.74 -15.28
CA PHE A 232 0.28 9.88 -15.48
C PHE A 232 -1.02 9.54 -16.22
N TYR A 233 -0.99 8.58 -17.15
CA TYR A 233 -2.20 8.14 -17.86
C TYR A 233 -3.27 7.54 -16.93
N GLN A 234 -2.87 6.88 -15.84
CA GLN A 234 -3.80 6.38 -14.85
C GLN A 234 -4.35 7.53 -14.00
N LEU A 235 -3.46 8.37 -13.49
CA LEU A 235 -3.80 9.51 -12.64
C LEU A 235 -4.77 10.48 -13.34
N VAL A 236 -4.53 10.80 -14.63
CA VAL A 236 -5.43 11.68 -15.39
C VAL A 236 -6.82 11.07 -15.52
N ARG A 237 -6.95 9.77 -15.81
CA ARG A 237 -8.28 9.15 -15.96
C ARG A 237 -9.06 9.24 -14.64
N GLN A 238 -8.38 9.01 -13.53
CA GLN A 238 -8.99 8.99 -12.19
C GLN A 238 -9.36 10.39 -11.72
N GLN A 239 -8.51 11.39 -11.97
CA GLN A 239 -8.85 12.77 -11.66
C GLN A 239 -9.98 13.31 -12.53
N LEU A 240 -10.02 12.93 -13.81
CA LEU A 240 -11.16 13.26 -14.68
C LEU A 240 -12.45 12.60 -14.18
N LEU A 241 -12.39 11.34 -13.71
CA LEU A 241 -13.52 10.66 -13.10
C LEU A 241 -13.97 11.42 -11.83
N ALA A 242 -13.04 11.73 -10.92
CA ALA A 242 -13.33 12.49 -9.70
C ALA A 242 -14.05 13.81 -10.01
N HIS A 243 -13.54 14.57 -10.97
CA HIS A 243 -14.17 15.81 -11.42
C HIS A 243 -15.59 15.62 -11.95
N GLN A 244 -15.86 14.58 -12.73
CA GLN A 244 -17.21 14.29 -13.22
C GLN A 244 -18.15 13.84 -12.08
N LEU A 245 -17.66 13.07 -11.12
CA LEU A 245 -18.45 12.65 -9.96
C LEU A 245 -18.84 13.86 -9.10
N GLU A 246 -17.88 14.76 -8.83
CA GLU A 246 -18.10 16.01 -8.07
C GLU A 246 -19.10 16.91 -8.80
N LYS A 247 -18.88 17.17 -10.09
CA LYS A 247 -19.74 18.03 -10.92
C LYS A 247 -21.20 17.54 -10.97
N ASN A 248 -21.41 16.23 -10.94
CA ASN A 248 -22.74 15.62 -11.00
C ASN A 248 -23.29 15.25 -9.62
N ARG A 249 -22.63 15.65 -8.52
CA ARG A 249 -23.02 15.35 -7.13
C ARG A 249 -23.36 13.88 -6.90
N VAL A 250 -22.55 12.98 -7.48
CA VAL A 250 -22.77 11.54 -7.33
C VAL A 250 -22.68 11.17 -5.85
N LEU A 251 -23.65 10.40 -5.36
CA LEU A 251 -23.76 10.03 -3.94
C LEU A 251 -23.87 11.23 -2.98
N ASP A 252 -24.42 12.35 -3.48
CA ASP A 252 -24.54 13.64 -2.81
C ASP A 252 -23.20 14.30 -2.46
N ALA A 253 -22.10 13.85 -3.07
CA ALA A 253 -20.76 14.37 -2.80
C ALA A 253 -20.65 15.86 -3.20
N ASP A 254 -20.25 16.68 -2.24
CA ASP A 254 -19.85 18.07 -2.41
C ASP A 254 -18.43 18.18 -2.96
N VAL A 255 -17.57 17.25 -2.53
CA VAL A 255 -16.17 17.14 -2.95
C VAL A 255 -15.82 15.69 -3.28
N VAL A 256 -15.01 15.48 -4.32
CA VAL A 256 -14.44 14.17 -4.64
C VAL A 256 -12.93 14.26 -4.66
N ARG A 257 -12.27 13.48 -3.80
CA ARG A 257 -10.81 13.46 -3.67
C ARG A 257 -10.24 12.16 -4.22
N VAL A 258 -9.10 12.25 -4.90
CA VAL A 258 -8.28 11.08 -5.21
C VAL A 258 -7.25 10.93 -4.09
N VAL A 259 -7.24 9.78 -3.43
CA VAL A 259 -6.24 9.40 -2.43
C VAL A 259 -5.29 8.40 -3.08
N HIS A 260 -4.07 8.84 -3.35
CA HIS A 260 -3.03 8.05 -3.97
C HIS A 260 -2.18 7.37 -2.88
N VAL A 261 -2.42 6.09 -2.68
CA VAL A 261 -1.73 5.28 -1.68
C VAL A 261 -0.55 4.58 -2.33
N HIS A 262 0.66 4.86 -1.87
CA HIS A 262 1.86 4.16 -2.31
C HIS A 262 2.93 4.16 -1.20
N PRO A 263 3.86 3.19 -1.19
CA PRO A 263 4.96 3.22 -0.25
C PRO A 263 5.85 4.45 -0.51
N ALA A 264 6.17 5.22 0.53
CA ALA A 264 7.12 6.32 0.41
C ALA A 264 8.52 5.81 0.00
N ALA A 265 8.89 4.61 0.45
CA ALA A 265 10.16 3.97 0.12
C ALA A 265 10.28 3.47 -1.34
N ASN A 266 9.21 3.51 -2.15
CA ASN A 266 9.26 3.11 -3.55
C ASN A 266 9.76 4.25 -4.46
N ASP A 267 11.04 4.57 -4.35
CA ASP A 267 11.71 5.58 -5.18
C ASP A 267 11.61 5.27 -6.67
N ALA A 268 11.56 3.99 -7.05
CA ALA A 268 11.45 3.58 -8.45
C ALA A 268 10.10 4.01 -9.06
N TYR A 269 9.02 4.02 -8.28
CA TYR A 269 7.77 4.63 -8.67
C TYR A 269 7.93 6.14 -8.83
N GLN A 270 8.46 6.83 -7.82
CA GLN A 270 8.63 8.29 -7.86
C GLN A 270 9.53 8.77 -9.01
N GLN A 271 10.52 7.96 -9.40
CA GLN A 271 11.43 8.23 -10.52
C GLN A 271 10.86 7.83 -11.89
N SER A 272 9.58 7.47 -11.98
CA SER A 272 8.90 7.07 -13.22
C SER A 272 8.62 8.26 -14.18
N LEU A 273 9.56 9.18 -14.28
CA LEU A 273 9.54 10.36 -15.14
C LEU A 273 10.23 10.05 -16.46
N VAL A 274 9.50 9.37 -17.35
CA VAL A 274 10.08 8.76 -18.57
C VAL A 274 10.43 9.73 -19.71
N ARG A 275 10.11 11.03 -19.58
CA ARG A 275 10.36 12.08 -20.61
C ARG A 275 11.07 13.29 -20.02
N ASP A 276 11.77 14.04 -20.87
CA ASP A 276 12.35 15.32 -20.49
C ASP A 276 11.27 16.33 -20.09
N SER A 277 10.10 16.30 -20.74
CA SER A 277 8.95 17.13 -20.36
C SER A 277 8.41 16.81 -18.96
N HIS A 278 8.50 15.55 -18.51
CA HIS A 278 8.17 15.20 -17.12
C HIS A 278 9.21 15.74 -16.15
N ARG A 279 10.50 15.51 -16.44
CA ARG A 279 11.63 15.94 -15.60
C ARG A 279 11.78 17.45 -15.52
N ALA A 280 11.29 18.20 -16.52
CA ALA A 280 11.26 19.65 -16.50
C ALA A 280 10.24 20.22 -15.48
N LEU A 281 9.26 19.42 -15.06
CA LEU A 281 8.23 19.83 -14.12
C LEU A 281 8.58 19.48 -12.67
N GLY A 282 9.33 18.40 -12.43
CA GLY A 282 9.68 18.00 -11.07
C GLY A 282 10.60 16.79 -11.02
N GLU A 283 11.01 16.42 -9.81
CA GLU A 283 11.92 15.30 -9.56
C GLU A 283 11.18 14.00 -9.27
N THR A 284 9.91 14.09 -8.85
CA THR A 284 9.08 12.93 -8.50
C THR A 284 7.74 12.93 -9.23
N VAL A 285 7.11 11.75 -9.36
CA VAL A 285 5.77 11.59 -9.93
C VAL A 285 4.77 12.49 -9.22
N ASP A 286 4.79 12.52 -7.89
CA ASP A 286 3.84 13.33 -7.11
C ASP A 286 4.03 14.82 -7.35
N GLN A 287 5.27 15.30 -7.35
CA GLN A 287 5.58 16.71 -7.61
C GLN A 287 5.10 17.14 -9.00
N VAL A 288 5.37 16.31 -10.02
CA VAL A 288 4.91 16.56 -11.39
C VAL A 288 3.39 16.57 -11.42
N TRP A 289 2.75 15.56 -10.82
CA TRP A 289 1.30 15.44 -10.83
C TRP A 289 0.61 16.63 -10.16
N GLN A 290 1.10 17.07 -9.00
CA GLN A 290 0.58 18.24 -8.28
C GLN A 290 0.63 19.52 -9.14
N GLN A 291 1.68 19.71 -9.94
CA GLN A 291 1.78 20.87 -10.85
C GLN A 291 0.80 20.82 -12.03
N LEU A 292 0.35 19.62 -12.42
CA LEU A 292 -0.63 19.44 -13.47
C LEU A 292 -2.06 19.70 -13.00
N LEU A 293 -2.32 19.78 -11.69
CA LEU A 293 -3.68 19.96 -11.16
C LEU A 293 -4.05 21.45 -11.05
N ARG A 294 -5.30 21.78 -11.40
CA ARG A 294 -5.88 23.11 -11.13
C ARG A 294 -6.38 23.25 -9.69
N SER A 295 -6.77 22.14 -9.08
CA SER A 295 -7.17 22.05 -7.67
C SER A 295 -6.35 20.97 -6.97
N PRO A 296 -5.10 21.29 -6.58
CA PRO A 296 -4.18 20.35 -5.92
C PRO A 296 -4.77 19.66 -4.69
N ASP A 297 -5.65 20.33 -3.96
CA ASP A 297 -6.31 19.79 -2.77
C ASP A 297 -7.25 18.60 -3.06
N ARG A 298 -7.63 18.39 -4.33
CA ARG A 298 -8.42 17.23 -4.78
C ARG A 298 -7.59 15.96 -4.98
N PHE A 299 -6.28 16.02 -4.76
CA PHE A 299 -5.38 14.88 -4.83
C PHE A 299 -4.50 14.83 -3.59
N LEU A 300 -4.60 13.73 -2.86
CA LEU A 300 -3.88 13.50 -1.61
C LEU A 300 -2.96 12.31 -1.79
N VAL A 301 -1.77 12.39 -1.20
CA VAL A 301 -0.81 11.30 -1.16
C VAL A 301 -0.84 10.71 0.25
N MET A 302 -0.85 9.39 0.34
CA MET A 302 -0.81 8.65 1.59
C MET A 302 0.26 7.57 1.50
N ASP A 303 1.14 7.52 2.51
CA ASP A 303 2.08 6.41 2.64
C ASP A 303 1.33 5.14 3.06
N SER A 304 1.58 4.03 2.36
CA SER A 304 1.00 2.74 2.70
C SER A 304 1.44 2.22 4.07
N ASP A 305 2.55 2.73 4.62
CA ASP A 305 3.04 2.36 5.95
C ASP A 305 2.08 2.78 7.08
N ALA A 306 1.21 3.76 6.86
CA ALA A 306 0.12 4.11 7.78
C ALA A 306 -0.87 2.94 8.01
N LEU A 307 -0.84 1.92 7.15
CA LEU A 307 -1.67 0.71 7.28
C LEU A 307 -0.93 -0.44 7.99
N LEU A 308 0.34 -0.24 8.38
CA LEU A 308 1.12 -1.16 9.20
C LEU A 308 0.79 -1.02 10.70
N ASP A 309 -0.51 -0.89 11.00
CA ASP A 309 -1.09 -0.88 12.33
C ASP A 309 -2.10 -2.05 12.43
N PRO A 310 -1.92 -3.00 13.37
CA PRO A 310 -2.82 -4.13 13.52
C PRO A 310 -4.26 -3.73 13.91
N THR A 311 -4.47 -2.54 14.47
CA THR A 311 -5.80 -1.99 14.77
C THR A 311 -6.50 -1.44 13.53
N VAL A 312 -5.75 -1.08 12.49
CA VAL A 312 -6.24 -0.65 11.18
C VAL A 312 -6.48 -1.88 10.31
N THR A 313 -5.47 -2.73 10.14
CA THR A 313 -5.50 -3.93 9.28
C THR A 313 -5.57 -5.20 10.13
N SER A 314 -4.43 -5.85 10.39
CA SER A 314 -4.32 -7.02 11.26
C SER A 314 -2.84 -7.26 11.62
N PRO A 315 -2.54 -8.04 12.67
CA PRO A 315 -1.17 -8.49 12.93
C PRO A 315 -0.54 -9.22 11.73
N GLU A 316 -1.34 -10.01 11.00
CA GLU A 316 -0.83 -10.78 9.87
C GLU A 316 -0.55 -9.90 8.65
N TYR A 317 -1.31 -8.82 8.44
CA TYR A 317 -1.02 -7.82 7.43
C TYR A 317 0.31 -7.14 7.71
N VAL A 318 0.53 -6.72 8.96
CA VAL A 318 1.79 -6.11 9.41
C VAL A 318 2.95 -7.10 9.20
N ASN A 319 2.82 -8.33 9.68
CA ASN A 319 3.83 -9.39 9.51
C ASN A 319 4.24 -9.61 8.06
N ARG A 320 3.30 -9.41 7.13
CA ARG A 320 3.51 -9.66 5.71
C ARG A 320 4.14 -8.50 4.96
N TYR A 321 3.70 -7.28 5.25
CA TYR A 321 4.01 -6.11 4.42
C TYR A 321 5.01 -5.15 5.06
N ALA A 322 5.26 -5.24 6.38
CA ALA A 322 6.35 -4.50 7.00
C ALA A 322 7.72 -5.07 6.57
N SER A 323 8.65 -4.19 6.25
CA SER A 323 10.00 -4.57 5.78
C SER A 323 10.88 -5.11 6.91
N ASP A 324 10.56 -4.77 8.16
CA ASP A 324 11.37 -4.98 9.36
C ASP A 324 10.93 -6.17 10.22
N VAL A 325 10.23 -7.15 9.65
CA VAL A 325 9.73 -8.33 10.39
C VAL A 325 10.72 -9.49 10.30
N ALA A 326 11.17 -9.97 11.46
CA ALA A 326 11.96 -11.19 11.60
C ALA A 326 11.06 -12.36 12.03
N PHE A 327 11.11 -13.47 11.28
CA PHE A 327 10.37 -14.70 11.62
C PHE A 327 11.22 -15.74 12.38
N ASN A 328 12.53 -15.53 12.45
CA ASN A 328 13.50 -16.40 13.11
C ASN A 328 14.84 -15.67 13.28
N THR A 329 15.79 -16.33 13.93
CA THR A 329 17.16 -15.82 14.19
C THR A 329 17.90 -15.41 12.92
N GLU A 330 17.81 -16.19 11.85
CA GLU A 330 18.49 -15.88 10.58
C GLU A 330 17.94 -14.60 9.96
N ASN A 331 16.62 -14.42 9.98
CA ASN A 331 15.97 -13.21 9.49
C ASN A 331 16.34 -11.99 10.34
N LEU A 332 16.37 -12.14 11.66
CA LEU A 332 16.77 -11.08 12.58
C LEU A 332 18.18 -10.58 12.24
N TYR A 333 19.15 -11.48 12.20
CA TYR A 333 20.54 -11.15 11.88
C TYR A 333 20.71 -10.57 10.47
N ALA A 334 19.98 -11.07 9.48
CA ALA A 334 19.99 -10.49 8.14
C ALA A 334 19.43 -9.05 8.09
N LEU A 335 18.40 -8.76 8.88
CA LEU A 335 17.76 -7.44 8.91
C LEU A 335 18.53 -6.41 9.74
N THR A 336 19.25 -6.85 10.77
CA THR A 336 20.05 -5.98 11.63
C THR A 336 21.51 -5.89 11.19
N GLU A 337 21.92 -6.69 10.21
CA GLU A 337 23.34 -6.89 9.85
C GLU A 337 24.19 -7.38 11.04
N ALA A 338 23.57 -7.98 12.05
CA ALA A 338 24.27 -8.61 13.17
C ALA A 338 24.67 -10.04 12.80
N ASP A 339 25.73 -10.56 13.41
CA ASP A 339 26.21 -11.94 13.23
C ASP A 339 26.11 -12.80 14.49
N SER A 340 25.72 -12.18 15.61
CA SER A 340 25.74 -12.74 16.95
C SER A 340 24.85 -11.93 17.89
N SER A 341 24.50 -12.52 19.04
CA SER A 341 23.81 -11.83 20.12
C SER A 341 24.63 -10.67 20.67
N ASP A 342 25.96 -10.81 20.72
CA ASP A 342 26.87 -9.74 21.14
C ASP A 342 26.83 -8.56 20.16
N SER A 343 26.93 -8.83 18.85
CA SER A 343 26.81 -7.80 17.82
C SER A 343 25.46 -7.08 17.85
N LEU A 344 24.37 -7.83 18.03
CA LEU A 344 23.04 -7.24 18.20
C LEU A 344 22.95 -6.37 19.47
N THR A 345 23.58 -6.79 20.57
CA THR A 345 23.64 -6.02 21.82
C THR A 345 24.27 -4.65 21.57
N PHE A 346 25.43 -4.60 20.89
CA PHE A 346 26.10 -3.34 20.55
C PHE A 346 25.28 -2.43 19.64
N GLN A 347 24.33 -2.97 18.88
CA GLN A 347 23.45 -2.17 18.03
C GLN A 347 22.22 -1.66 18.76
N LEU A 348 21.77 -2.35 19.82
CA LEU A 348 20.54 -2.02 20.54
C LEU A 348 20.78 -1.14 21.77
N PHE A 349 21.95 -1.24 22.40
CA PHE A 349 22.25 -0.55 23.64
C PHE A 349 23.49 0.34 23.49
N GLU A 350 23.42 1.54 24.08
CA GLU A 350 24.56 2.44 24.19
C GLU A 350 25.39 2.16 25.46
N TYR A 351 24.79 1.54 26.47
CA TYR A 351 25.40 1.26 27.78
C TYR A 351 25.91 -0.18 27.93
N ASP A 352 27.00 -0.34 28.69
CA ASP A 352 27.65 -1.64 28.96
C ASP A 352 26.82 -2.63 29.81
N ASP A 353 25.67 -2.22 30.37
CA ASP A 353 24.80 -3.05 31.22
C ASP A 353 23.59 -3.66 30.48
N GLY A 354 23.45 -3.36 29.19
CA GLY A 354 22.49 -3.99 28.28
C GLY A 354 23.00 -5.31 27.71
N THR A 355 22.12 -6.30 27.54
CA THR A 355 22.46 -7.55 26.81
C THR A 355 21.25 -8.07 26.05
N ALA A 356 21.41 -8.36 24.76
CA ALA A 356 20.42 -9.08 23.97
C ALA A 356 20.82 -10.55 23.85
N VAL A 357 19.91 -11.46 24.18
CA VAL A 357 20.08 -12.92 24.01
C VAL A 357 19.10 -13.40 22.97
N VAL A 358 19.61 -13.97 21.87
CA VAL A 358 18.78 -14.47 20.77
C VAL A 358 18.69 -15.99 20.83
N ASP A 359 17.48 -16.52 20.72
CA ASP A 359 17.21 -17.95 20.64
C ASP A 359 16.29 -18.32 19.46
N GLN A 360 15.84 -19.58 19.40
CA GLN A 360 15.02 -20.09 18.30
C GLN A 360 13.59 -19.54 18.28
N VAL A 361 13.12 -18.98 19.40
CA VAL A 361 11.74 -18.51 19.58
C VAL A 361 11.65 -17.00 19.69
N GLY A 362 12.74 -16.29 19.97
CA GLY A 362 12.75 -14.83 20.01
C GLY A 362 14.04 -14.19 20.54
N VAL A 363 13.86 -13.01 21.12
CA VAL A 363 14.94 -12.20 21.72
C VAL A 363 14.56 -11.86 23.16
N THR A 364 15.48 -12.10 24.08
CA THR A 364 15.39 -11.60 25.46
C THR A 364 16.35 -10.43 25.61
N LEU A 365 15.81 -9.27 25.98
CA LEU A 365 16.61 -8.10 26.34
C LEU A 365 16.81 -8.07 27.84
N TRP A 366 18.04 -7.82 28.28
CA TRP A 366 18.44 -7.66 29.67
C TRP A 366 18.96 -6.25 29.88
N MET A 367 18.62 -5.69 31.04
CA MET A 367 19.17 -4.41 31.52
C MET A 367 19.41 -4.54 33.03
N GLY A 368 20.66 -4.77 33.42
CA GLY A 368 21.03 -5.16 34.78
C GLY A 368 20.37 -6.47 35.21
N SER A 369 19.39 -6.39 36.14
CA SER A 369 18.64 -7.57 36.64
C SER A 369 17.24 -7.73 36.05
N LYS A 370 16.81 -6.78 35.21
CA LYS A 370 15.52 -6.84 34.53
C LYS A 370 15.67 -7.48 33.16
N TYR A 371 14.60 -8.13 32.71
CA TYR A 371 14.52 -8.64 31.36
C TYR A 371 13.11 -8.47 30.77
N GLU A 372 13.05 -8.41 29.45
CA GLU A 372 11.84 -8.41 28.65
C GLU A 372 12.04 -9.35 27.45
N TYR A 373 10.96 -9.95 26.94
CA TYR A 373 11.02 -10.94 25.88
C TYR A 373 10.10 -10.58 24.70
N LEU A 374 10.63 -10.70 23.49
CA LEU A 374 9.89 -10.59 22.23
C LEU A 374 10.02 -11.88 21.42
N GLY A 375 8.90 -12.55 21.18
CA GLY A 375 8.83 -13.78 20.39
C GLY A 375 8.69 -13.51 18.90
N TYR A 376 9.14 -14.45 18.06
CA TYR A 376 8.92 -14.39 16.62
C TYR A 376 7.45 -14.69 16.24
N PRO A 377 6.93 -14.08 15.15
CA PRO A 377 7.54 -12.99 14.41
C PRO A 377 7.57 -11.69 15.23
N LEU A 378 8.67 -10.93 15.12
CA LEU A 378 8.83 -9.63 15.79
C LEU A 378 9.25 -8.56 14.78
N ARG A 379 8.91 -7.30 15.06
CA ARG A 379 9.41 -6.15 14.30
C ARG A 379 10.71 -5.63 14.90
N LEU A 380 11.64 -5.19 14.06
CA LEU A 380 12.86 -4.53 14.55
C LEU A 380 12.56 -3.21 15.25
N SER A 381 11.53 -2.48 14.80
CA SER A 381 11.03 -1.27 15.49
C SER A 381 10.59 -1.58 16.93
N GLU A 382 9.78 -2.63 17.13
CA GLU A 382 9.35 -3.06 18.47
C GLU A 382 10.53 -3.48 19.37
N LEU A 383 11.54 -4.14 18.79
CA LEU A 383 12.76 -4.52 19.50
C LEU A 383 13.58 -3.30 19.94
N ARG A 384 13.72 -2.29 19.08
CA ARG A 384 14.41 -1.03 19.38
C ARG A 384 13.66 -0.22 20.43
N ASP A 385 12.36 -0.03 20.26
CA ASP A 385 11.50 0.67 21.22
C ASP A 385 11.54 0.01 22.61
N LEU A 386 11.63 -1.33 22.66
CA LEU A 386 11.79 -2.04 23.92
C LEU A 386 13.16 -1.76 24.57
N ALA A 387 14.24 -1.81 23.80
CA ALA A 387 15.59 -1.51 24.28
C ALA A 387 15.68 -0.07 24.84
N GLU A 388 15.23 0.92 24.08
CA GLU A 388 15.24 2.34 24.46
C GLU A 388 14.41 2.59 25.73
N ARG A 389 13.24 1.94 25.86
CA ARG A 389 12.42 2.06 27.08
C ARG A 389 13.11 1.47 28.31
N MET A 390 13.82 0.36 28.16
CA MET A 390 14.57 -0.27 29.25
C MET A 390 15.74 0.61 29.70
N GLU A 391 16.49 1.20 28.77
CA GLU A 391 17.55 2.17 29.06
C GLU A 391 17.02 3.40 29.80
N ALA A 392 15.96 4.03 29.27
CA ALA A 392 15.36 5.21 29.87
C ALA A 392 14.80 4.95 31.29
N GLU A 393 14.41 3.72 31.61
CA GLU A 393 14.02 3.37 32.98
C GLU A 393 15.22 3.30 33.93
N VAL A 394 16.36 2.78 33.49
CA VAL A 394 17.59 2.73 34.28
C VAL A 394 18.15 4.13 34.51
N GLU A 395 18.22 4.97 33.48
CA GLU A 395 18.69 6.34 33.60
C GLU A 395 17.89 7.14 34.63
N ARG A 396 16.54 7.06 34.57
CA ARG A 396 15.65 7.72 35.54
C ARG A 396 15.91 7.26 36.97
N ARG A 397 16.20 5.96 37.18
CA ARG A 397 16.54 5.42 38.51
C ARG A 397 17.90 5.94 38.99
N GLN A 398 18.90 5.96 38.12
CA GLN A 398 20.23 6.47 38.47
C GLN A 398 20.21 7.96 38.79
N GLN A 399 19.46 8.76 38.02
CA GLN A 399 19.26 10.19 38.28
C GLN A 399 18.48 10.44 39.58
N GLY A 400 17.43 9.66 39.86
CA GLY A 400 16.69 9.74 41.13
C GLY A 400 17.56 9.39 42.35
N VAL A 401 18.36 8.32 42.26
CA VAL A 401 19.31 7.93 43.32
C VAL A 401 20.38 8.99 43.55
N ASN A 402 20.86 9.64 42.48
CA ASN A 402 21.83 10.73 42.59
C ASN A 402 21.22 12.02 43.18
N ALA A 403 19.94 12.30 42.90
CA ALA A 403 19.23 13.43 43.50
C ALA A 403 18.98 13.24 45.01
N ASP A 404 18.59 12.02 45.43
CA ASP A 404 18.41 11.70 46.86
C ASP A 404 19.74 11.78 47.63
N ARG A 405 20.84 11.29 47.02
CA ARG A 405 22.19 11.41 47.62
C ARG A 405 22.70 12.85 47.72
N ALA A 406 22.23 13.76 46.86
CA ALA A 406 22.60 15.18 46.90
C ALA A 406 21.77 15.99 47.92
N LEU A 407 20.65 15.45 48.40
CA LEU A 407 19.81 16.06 49.45
C LEU A 407 20.21 15.60 50.86
N ASP A 408 20.88 14.46 50.97
CA ASP A 408 21.37 13.87 52.23
C ASP A 408 22.82 14.26 52.60
N GLY A 409 23.50 15.07 51.78
CA GLY A 409 24.87 15.57 52.00
C GLY A 409 24.92 17.09 52.08
#